data_AF-A0AAD5DHB7-F1
#
_entry.id   AF-A0AAD5DHB7-F1
#
_cell.length_a   1.000
_cell.length_b   1.000
_cell.length_c   1.000
_cell.angle_alpha   90.00
_cell.angle_beta   90.00
_cell.angle_gamma   90.00
#
_symmetry.space_group_name_H-M   'P 1'
#
loop_
_entity.id
_entity.type
_entity.pdbx_description
1 polymer ?
#
loop_
_entity_poly.entity_id
_entity_poly.type
_entity_poly.pdbx_seq_one_letter_code
_entity_poly.pdbx_strand_id
1 'polypeptide(L)'
;MRAATVSLACRRALARSAAGWARAGAAPGARLRPARGVAAAAAQQQSGRGGAAAPAPTPQQQHAALQAEYFDREIEALQESITPEVDAKLARIAAAIPGLSAASRVLDAGAGEGALIPHLQARGVRDILAVDVSPAMLAALQQRVGPPSTLGNDACVRTWLGDVTELPSFQGPFDVAVFNAVFGNLLDQHNALVRTCFLLKPGSYLVISHPLGRPWHEGFRAEQQQLVPNELPQREALEALISDLPLRLEGLTDEDDFYMALLRVPEGYAHPAAPIWLSGSVTSGFGRGSRQLGVPTANLPPEPLAAQLAGLPDGVYFGWAQLDVDDSWPEADRQVHKMVMNIGKAPTFGDAEPKLSVEAHIMHRYSADFYGQPLRLVALGYIRPEVRFGGLQELLGRINTDIGIARSQLDLPQWQGFAQQLAAAAPRRS
;
A
#
# COMPACT_ATOMS: atom_id res chain seq x y z
N MET A 1 14.98 29.08 -31.61
CA MET A 1 14.00 29.66 -32.57
C MET A 1 13.25 28.49 -33.20
N ARG A 2 11.91 28.51 -33.15
CA ARG A 2 10.92 27.44 -33.40
C ARG A 2 10.59 26.58 -32.17
N ALA A 3 9.64 27.13 -31.41
CA ALA A 3 8.82 26.39 -30.45
C ALA A 3 7.93 25.39 -31.19
N ALA A 4 7.91 24.14 -30.72
CA ALA A 4 7.02 23.11 -31.24
C ALA A 4 5.57 23.54 -30.98
N THR A 5 4.81 23.61 -32.06
CA THR A 5 3.49 24.21 -32.11
C THR A 5 2.47 23.19 -31.61
N VAL A 6 1.95 23.38 -30.40
CA VAL A 6 0.70 22.73 -29.95
C VAL A 6 -0.35 22.97 -31.02
N SER A 7 -0.86 21.87 -31.58
CA SER A 7 -1.82 21.84 -32.70
C SER A 7 -2.94 22.84 -32.48
N LEU A 8 -3.27 23.59 -33.53
CA LEU A 8 -4.31 24.62 -33.58
C LEU A 8 -5.69 24.08 -33.16
N ALA A 9 -5.89 22.75 -33.18
CA ALA A 9 -7.07 22.06 -32.68
C ALA A 9 -7.19 22.10 -31.14
N CYS A 10 -6.10 21.86 -30.39
CA CYS A 10 -6.10 21.90 -28.92
C CYS A 10 -6.37 23.31 -28.37
N ARG A 11 -5.83 24.36 -29.01
CA ARG A 11 -6.12 25.74 -28.60
C ARG A 11 -7.57 26.13 -28.83
N ARG A 12 -8.26 25.51 -29.81
CA ARG A 12 -9.67 25.79 -30.11
C ARG A 12 -10.64 25.10 -29.15
N ALA A 13 -10.26 23.96 -28.56
CA ALA A 13 -11.03 23.32 -27.49
C ALA A 13 -10.97 24.16 -26.21
N LEU A 14 -9.77 24.60 -25.81
CA LEU A 14 -9.56 25.41 -24.60
C LEU A 14 -10.07 26.86 -24.73
N ALA A 15 -10.10 27.45 -25.94
CA ALA A 15 -10.64 28.79 -26.14
C ALA A 15 -12.18 28.85 -26.18
N ARG A 16 -12.87 27.73 -26.42
CA ARG A 16 -14.35 27.69 -26.46
C ARG A 16 -14.98 27.61 -25.07
N SER A 17 -14.28 27.09 -24.07
CA SER A 17 -14.76 27.06 -22.69
C SER A 17 -14.74 28.46 -22.02
N ALA A 18 -13.86 29.35 -22.46
CA ALA A 18 -13.74 30.71 -21.91
C ALA A 18 -14.77 31.73 -22.45
N ALA A 19 -15.49 31.43 -23.54
CA ALA A 19 -16.39 32.38 -24.22
C ALA A 19 -17.89 32.05 -24.13
N GLY A 20 -18.28 30.95 -23.48
CA GLY A 20 -19.69 30.54 -23.33
C GLY A 20 -20.46 31.24 -22.21
N TRP A 21 -19.78 31.98 -21.34
CA TRP A 21 -20.36 32.59 -20.13
C TRP A 21 -20.89 34.01 -20.40
N ALA A 22 -21.75 34.18 -21.39
CA ALA A 22 -22.59 35.37 -21.53
C ALA A 22 -23.73 35.14 -22.51
N ARG A 23 -24.87 34.63 -21.99
CA ARG A 23 -26.27 34.73 -22.49
C ARG A 23 -26.95 33.37 -22.63
N ALA A 24 -27.71 33.00 -21.60
CA ALA A 24 -29.08 32.44 -21.65
C ALA A 24 -29.39 32.00 -20.21
N GLY A 25 -30.31 32.61 -19.46
CA GLY A 25 -31.67 32.97 -19.87
C GLY A 25 -32.59 31.82 -19.45
N ALA A 26 -33.18 31.95 -18.26
CA ALA A 26 -34.01 30.96 -17.59
C ALA A 26 -35.24 30.50 -18.42
N ALA A 27 -35.64 29.24 -18.26
CA ALA A 27 -37.05 28.80 -18.29
C ALA A 27 -37.25 27.47 -17.53
N PRO A 28 -38.43 27.24 -16.91
CA PRO A 28 -38.63 26.17 -15.91
C PRO A 28 -39.40 24.95 -16.45
N GLY A 29 -39.17 23.80 -15.81
CA GLY A 29 -40.23 22.80 -15.57
C GLY A 29 -40.04 21.42 -16.19
N ALA A 30 -39.80 20.42 -15.33
CA ALA A 30 -40.58 19.17 -15.28
C ALA A 30 -40.19 18.40 -14.01
N ARG A 31 -41.12 18.30 -13.07
CA ARG A 31 -40.99 17.47 -11.86
C ARG A 31 -41.21 16.01 -12.25
N LEU A 32 -40.23 15.14 -11.99
CA LEU A 32 -40.44 13.69 -11.92
C LEU A 32 -40.27 13.26 -10.47
N ARG A 33 -41.33 12.66 -9.90
CA ARG A 33 -41.36 12.10 -8.54
C ARG A 33 -40.57 10.79 -8.52
N PRO A 34 -39.68 10.54 -7.54
CA PRO A 34 -39.08 9.23 -7.36
C PRO A 34 -40.07 8.25 -6.72
N ALA A 35 -40.07 7.02 -7.23
CA ALA A 35 -40.79 5.88 -6.66
C ALA A 35 -40.24 5.55 -5.27
N ARG A 36 -41.14 5.47 -4.29
CA ARG A 36 -40.85 5.08 -2.90
C ARG A 36 -40.71 3.58 -2.81
N GLY A 37 -39.63 3.12 -2.18
CA GLY A 37 -39.56 1.79 -1.57
C GLY A 37 -38.23 1.10 -1.84
N VAL A 38 -37.24 1.34 -0.99
CA VAL A 38 -36.44 0.40 -0.16
C VAL A 38 -35.28 1.23 0.42
N ALA A 39 -35.59 2.20 1.30
CA ALA A 39 -34.56 3.05 1.94
C ALA A 39 -34.91 3.43 3.39
N ALA A 40 -35.85 2.72 4.03
CA ALA A 40 -36.38 3.10 5.34
C ALA A 40 -35.95 2.18 6.50
N ALA A 41 -35.02 1.25 6.30
CA ALA A 41 -34.61 0.31 7.36
C ALA A 41 -33.24 0.60 8.01
N ALA A 42 -32.42 1.50 7.44
CA ALA A 42 -31.08 1.81 7.98
C ALA A 42 -31.03 3.09 8.86
N ALA A 43 -32.10 3.87 8.93
CA ALA A 43 -32.07 5.22 9.53
C ALA A 43 -32.60 5.32 10.97
N GLN A 44 -32.87 4.21 11.68
CA GLN A 44 -33.50 4.24 13.01
C GLN A 44 -32.67 3.66 14.17
N GLN A 45 -31.35 3.50 14.03
CA GLN A 45 -30.47 3.09 15.15
C GLN A 45 -29.39 4.12 15.54
N GLN A 46 -29.51 5.37 15.12
CA GLN A 46 -28.64 6.47 15.58
C GLN A 46 -29.46 7.62 16.17
N SER A 47 -30.15 7.36 17.27
CA SER A 47 -30.69 8.43 18.12
C SER A 47 -30.48 8.05 19.58
N GLY A 48 -29.22 8.12 20.02
CA GLY A 48 -28.88 7.80 21.41
C GLY A 48 -27.39 7.68 21.69
N ARG A 49 -26.59 8.70 21.38
CA ARG A 49 -25.29 8.97 22.03
C ARG A 49 -24.87 10.40 21.70
N GLY A 50 -24.51 11.16 22.74
CA GLY A 50 -24.17 12.58 22.66
C GLY A 50 -23.12 12.87 21.57
N GLY A 51 -23.42 13.86 20.73
CA GLY A 51 -22.62 14.23 19.58
C GLY A 51 -21.30 14.87 20.00
N ALA A 52 -20.23 14.10 19.96
CA ALA A 52 -18.93 14.66 19.63
C ALA A 52 -18.97 15.03 18.14
N ALA A 53 -18.62 16.28 17.80
CA ALA A 53 -18.46 16.67 16.40
C ALA A 53 -17.49 15.72 15.71
N ALA A 54 -17.80 15.31 14.47
CA ALA A 54 -16.88 14.50 13.68
C ALA A 54 -15.52 15.23 13.58
N PRO A 55 -14.39 14.51 13.70
CA PRO A 55 -13.08 15.12 13.55
C PRO A 55 -12.94 15.78 12.18
N ALA A 56 -12.17 16.87 12.11
CA ALA A 56 -11.89 17.55 10.86
C ALA A 56 -11.23 16.59 9.85
N PRO A 57 -11.52 16.71 8.54
CA PRO A 57 -10.95 15.83 7.53
C PRO A 57 -9.43 15.99 7.46
N THR A 58 -8.72 14.88 7.28
CA THR A 58 -7.25 14.88 7.13
C THR A 58 -6.84 15.54 5.81
N PRO A 59 -5.55 15.97 5.66
CA PRO A 59 -5.06 16.48 4.37
C PRO A 59 -5.29 15.51 3.20
N GLN A 60 -5.13 14.20 3.44
CA GLN A 60 -5.41 13.16 2.44
C GLN A 60 -6.88 13.17 2.01
N GLN A 61 -7.80 13.26 2.97
CA GLN A 61 -9.25 13.29 2.69
C GLN A 61 -9.67 14.56 1.96
N GLN A 62 -9.06 15.70 2.30
CA GLN A 62 -9.29 16.97 1.60
C GLN A 62 -8.79 16.90 0.15
N HIS A 63 -7.59 16.34 -0.07
CA HIS A 63 -7.02 16.13 -1.39
C HIS A 63 -7.88 15.20 -2.26
N ALA A 64 -8.29 14.06 -1.71
CA ALA A 64 -9.17 13.11 -2.38
C ALA A 64 -10.52 13.75 -2.76
N ALA A 65 -11.10 14.58 -1.89
CA ALA A 65 -12.34 15.30 -2.17
C ALA A 65 -12.18 16.32 -3.30
N LEU A 66 -11.07 17.07 -3.33
CA LEU A 66 -10.76 18.02 -4.40
C LEU A 66 -10.60 17.31 -5.76
N GLN A 67 -9.92 16.16 -5.76
CA GLN A 67 -9.77 15.33 -6.95
C GLN A 67 -11.12 14.79 -7.43
N ALA A 68 -11.93 14.21 -6.52
CA ALA A 68 -13.25 13.71 -6.87
C ALA A 68 -14.12 14.81 -7.50
N GLU A 69 -14.16 16.01 -6.92
CA GLU A 69 -14.92 17.13 -7.46
C GLU A 69 -14.46 17.57 -8.87
N TYR A 70 -13.14 17.63 -9.09
CA TYR A 70 -12.60 17.98 -10.40
C TYR A 70 -12.91 16.91 -11.44
N PHE A 71 -12.60 15.65 -11.14
CA PHE A 71 -12.75 14.55 -12.09
C PHE A 71 -14.22 14.24 -12.37
N ASP A 72 -15.12 14.37 -11.39
CA ASP A 72 -16.58 14.24 -11.60
C ASP A 72 -17.11 15.26 -12.64
N ARG A 73 -16.49 16.43 -12.73
CA ARG A 73 -16.89 17.49 -13.67
C ARG A 73 -16.29 17.34 -15.07
N GLU A 74 -15.12 16.72 -15.18
CA GLU A 74 -14.31 16.68 -16.42
C GLU A 74 -14.37 15.33 -17.15
N ILE A 75 -15.26 14.41 -16.74
CA ILE A 75 -15.44 13.07 -17.34
C ILE A 75 -15.48 13.12 -18.88
N GLU A 76 -16.35 13.96 -19.45
CA GLU A 76 -16.53 14.04 -20.91
C GLU A 76 -15.23 14.44 -21.63
N ALA A 77 -14.49 15.42 -21.08
CA ALA A 77 -13.23 15.87 -21.65
C ALA A 77 -12.13 14.79 -21.56
N LEU A 78 -12.15 13.98 -20.51
CA LEU A 78 -11.19 12.90 -20.30
C LEU A 78 -11.45 11.72 -21.25
N GLN A 79 -12.72 11.38 -21.51
CA GLN A 79 -13.08 10.37 -22.52
C GLN A 79 -12.58 10.76 -23.92
N GLU A 80 -12.78 12.02 -24.32
CA GLU A 80 -12.34 12.53 -25.62
C GLU A 80 -10.81 12.55 -25.78
N SER A 81 -10.07 12.51 -24.67
CA SER A 81 -8.60 12.49 -24.69
C SER A 81 -7.99 11.13 -25.05
N ILE A 82 -8.78 10.05 -25.03
CA ILE A 82 -8.33 8.69 -25.41
C ILE A 82 -8.34 8.57 -26.94
N THR A 83 -7.27 9.03 -27.57
CA THR A 83 -7.04 8.86 -29.01
C THR A 83 -6.57 7.42 -29.32
N PRO A 84 -6.64 6.96 -30.59
CA PRO A 84 -6.08 5.67 -30.99
C PRO A 84 -4.59 5.51 -30.65
N GLU A 85 -3.85 6.60 -30.61
CA GLU A 85 -2.43 6.60 -30.21
C GLU A 85 -2.27 6.35 -28.71
N VAL A 86 -3.10 7.00 -27.88
CA VAL A 86 -3.14 6.76 -26.43
C VAL A 86 -3.59 5.33 -26.13
N ASP A 87 -4.58 4.82 -26.86
CA ASP A 87 -5.04 3.43 -26.74
C ASP A 87 -3.93 2.42 -27.05
N ALA A 88 -3.13 2.66 -28.10
CA ALA A 88 -1.96 1.83 -28.40
C ALA A 88 -0.89 1.88 -27.28
N LYS A 89 -0.72 3.02 -26.62
CA LYS A 89 0.19 3.16 -25.46
C LYS A 89 -0.34 2.44 -24.22
N LEU A 90 -1.66 2.42 -24.00
CA LEU A 90 -2.29 1.59 -22.96
C LEU A 90 -2.10 0.09 -23.23
N ALA A 91 -2.23 -0.33 -24.49
CA ALA A 91 -1.90 -1.70 -24.90
C ALA A 91 -0.42 -2.04 -24.66
N ARG A 92 0.50 -1.10 -24.95
CA ARG A 92 1.95 -1.23 -24.67
C ARG A 92 2.20 -1.44 -23.17
N ILE A 93 1.53 -0.68 -22.30
CA ILE A 93 1.64 -0.83 -20.84
C ILE A 93 1.23 -2.24 -20.42
N ALA A 94 0.03 -2.69 -20.79
CA ALA A 94 -0.45 -4.03 -20.41
C ALA A 94 0.42 -5.15 -20.98
N ALA A 95 0.95 -4.99 -22.19
CA ALA A 95 1.82 -5.98 -22.83
C ALA A 95 3.20 -6.12 -22.16
N ALA A 96 3.71 -5.06 -21.55
CA ALA A 96 4.99 -5.03 -20.87
C ALA A 96 4.97 -5.68 -19.47
N ILE A 97 3.78 -5.96 -18.92
CA ILE A 97 3.63 -6.60 -17.61
C ILE A 97 3.88 -8.11 -17.74
N PRO A 98 4.92 -8.66 -17.09
CA PRO A 98 5.24 -10.07 -17.23
C PRO A 98 4.19 -10.96 -16.56
N GLY A 99 3.90 -12.12 -17.18
CA GLY A 99 3.12 -13.19 -16.55
C GLY A 99 1.62 -12.93 -16.36
N LEU A 100 1.04 -11.87 -16.93
CA LEU A 100 -0.41 -11.66 -16.90
C LEU A 100 -1.16 -12.84 -17.52
N SER A 101 -2.18 -13.33 -16.81
CA SER A 101 -3.01 -14.45 -17.22
C SER A 101 -4.38 -14.41 -16.56
N ALA A 102 -5.23 -15.40 -16.85
CA ALA A 102 -6.53 -15.58 -16.21
C ALA A 102 -6.48 -15.95 -14.72
N ALA A 103 -5.30 -16.31 -14.20
CA ALA A 103 -5.06 -16.52 -12.78
C ALA A 103 -4.59 -15.25 -12.06
N SER A 104 -4.20 -14.21 -12.81
CA SER A 104 -3.71 -12.96 -12.25
C SER A 104 -4.85 -12.14 -11.65
N ARG A 105 -4.57 -11.56 -10.48
CA ARG A 105 -5.42 -10.58 -9.83
C ARG A 105 -4.72 -9.22 -9.85
N VAL A 106 -5.40 -8.20 -10.39
CA VAL A 106 -4.80 -6.88 -10.67
C VAL A 106 -5.47 -5.79 -9.83
N LEU A 107 -4.66 -4.94 -9.21
CA LEU A 107 -5.10 -3.67 -8.63
C LEU A 107 -4.86 -2.56 -9.65
N ASP A 108 -5.91 -1.86 -10.06
CA ASP A 108 -5.83 -0.64 -10.88
C ASP A 108 -6.11 0.56 -9.98
N ALA A 109 -5.05 1.23 -9.53
CA ALA A 109 -5.12 2.37 -8.61
C ALA A 109 -5.28 3.67 -9.39
N GLY A 110 -6.30 4.46 -9.04
CA GLY A 110 -6.68 5.63 -9.84
C GLY A 110 -7.25 5.22 -11.19
N ALA A 111 -8.13 4.21 -11.20
CA ALA A 111 -8.59 3.58 -12.43
C ALA A 111 -9.34 4.55 -13.35
N GLY A 112 -9.93 5.62 -12.80
CA GLY A 112 -10.86 6.49 -13.51
C GLY A 112 -12.00 5.67 -14.10
N GLU A 113 -12.22 5.82 -15.39
CA GLU A 113 -13.21 5.03 -16.15
C GLU A 113 -12.69 3.64 -16.56
N GLY A 114 -11.45 3.33 -16.20
CA GLY A 114 -10.77 2.06 -16.43
C GLY A 114 -10.11 1.95 -17.80
N ALA A 115 -9.55 3.03 -18.36
CA ALA A 115 -8.98 3.03 -19.72
C ALA A 115 -8.01 1.85 -19.99
N LEU A 116 -7.27 1.40 -18.96
CA LEU A 116 -6.35 0.27 -19.03
C LEU A 116 -7.03 -1.12 -18.97
N ILE A 117 -8.23 -1.22 -18.40
CA ILE A 117 -8.92 -2.49 -18.11
C ILE A 117 -9.15 -3.37 -19.36
N PRO A 118 -9.62 -2.85 -20.51
CA PRO A 118 -9.77 -3.66 -21.72
C PRO A 118 -8.46 -4.30 -22.17
N HIS A 119 -7.34 -3.59 -21.99
CA HIS A 119 -6.02 -4.07 -22.34
C HIS A 119 -5.52 -5.16 -21.39
N LEU A 120 -5.83 -5.05 -20.09
CA LEU A 120 -5.59 -6.13 -19.12
C LEU A 120 -6.44 -7.37 -19.41
N GLN A 121 -7.71 -7.18 -19.76
CA GLN A 121 -8.61 -8.26 -20.15
C GLN A 121 -8.17 -8.96 -21.44
N ALA A 122 -7.61 -8.22 -22.41
CA ALA A 122 -6.99 -8.79 -23.60
C ALA A 122 -5.77 -9.68 -23.29
N ARG A 123 -5.14 -9.50 -22.12
CA ARG A 123 -4.09 -10.40 -21.57
C ARG A 123 -4.66 -11.56 -20.77
N GLY A 124 -5.98 -11.72 -20.75
CA GLY A 124 -6.70 -12.80 -20.06
C GLY A 124 -7.08 -12.50 -18.61
N VAL A 125 -6.73 -11.33 -18.06
CA VAL A 125 -7.05 -10.97 -16.68
C VAL A 125 -8.56 -10.83 -16.50
N ARG A 126 -9.09 -11.47 -15.46
CA ARG A 126 -10.53 -11.41 -15.13
C ARG A 126 -10.82 -10.80 -13.77
N ASP A 127 -9.89 -10.94 -12.81
CA ASP A 127 -10.02 -10.39 -11.47
C ASP A 127 -9.27 -9.05 -11.39
N ILE A 128 -10.02 -7.96 -11.40
CA ILE A 128 -9.49 -6.60 -11.35
C ILE A 128 -10.22 -5.84 -10.25
N LEU A 129 -9.46 -5.23 -9.32
CA LEU A 129 -9.99 -4.24 -8.39
C LEU A 129 -9.58 -2.85 -8.88
N ALA A 130 -10.55 -2.09 -9.35
CA ALA A 130 -10.42 -0.69 -9.73
C ALA A 130 -10.68 0.21 -8.51
N VAL A 131 -9.71 1.02 -8.14
CA VAL A 131 -9.82 1.97 -7.03
C VAL A 131 -9.81 3.38 -7.59
N ASP A 132 -10.78 4.20 -7.19
CA ASP A 132 -10.80 5.62 -7.54
C ASP A 132 -11.51 6.44 -6.45
N VAL A 133 -11.13 7.72 -6.31
CA VAL A 133 -11.74 8.65 -5.36
C VAL A 133 -13.02 9.27 -5.91
N SER A 134 -13.22 9.26 -7.23
CA SER A 134 -14.38 9.84 -7.91
C SER A 134 -15.53 8.81 -8.02
N PRO A 135 -16.70 9.10 -7.42
CA PRO A 135 -17.89 8.26 -7.59
C PRO A 135 -18.38 8.20 -9.03
N ALA A 136 -18.28 9.31 -9.77
CA ALA A 136 -18.78 9.38 -11.13
C ALA A 136 -17.89 8.60 -12.11
N MET A 137 -16.56 8.63 -11.93
CA MET A 137 -15.61 7.79 -12.67
C MET A 137 -15.90 6.30 -12.49
N LEU A 138 -16.08 5.85 -11.24
CA LEU A 138 -16.41 4.44 -10.97
C LEU A 138 -17.78 4.04 -11.51
N ALA A 139 -18.75 4.95 -11.49
CA ALA A 139 -20.06 4.69 -12.09
C ALA A 139 -19.96 4.50 -13.61
N ALA A 140 -19.16 5.33 -14.31
CA ALA A 140 -18.89 5.19 -15.74
C ALA A 140 -18.14 3.89 -16.05
N LEU A 141 -17.12 3.56 -15.25
CA LEU A 141 -16.41 2.28 -15.34
C LEU A 141 -17.38 1.10 -15.23
N GLN A 142 -18.25 1.09 -14.21
CA GLN A 142 -19.20 0.01 -13.96
C GLN A 142 -20.22 -0.16 -15.10
N GLN A 143 -20.65 0.94 -15.74
CA GLN A 143 -21.51 0.88 -16.92
C GLN A 143 -20.82 0.19 -18.10
N ARG A 144 -19.50 0.38 -18.25
CA ARG A 144 -18.72 -0.20 -19.36
C ARG A 144 -18.39 -1.67 -19.15
N VAL A 145 -18.05 -2.08 -17.92
CA VAL A 145 -17.64 -3.47 -17.62
C VAL A 145 -18.82 -4.38 -17.23
N GLY A 146 -20.00 -3.81 -17.01
CA GLY A 146 -21.20 -4.52 -16.57
C GLY A 146 -21.19 -4.84 -15.07
N PRO A 147 -22.32 -5.18 -14.45
CA PRO A 147 -22.40 -5.44 -13.02
C PRO A 147 -21.57 -6.67 -12.60
N PRO A 148 -21.01 -6.69 -11.38
CA PRO A 148 -20.34 -7.89 -10.87
C PRO A 148 -21.35 -9.04 -10.72
N SER A 149 -20.83 -10.27 -10.70
CA SER A 149 -21.64 -11.45 -10.42
C SER A 149 -22.33 -11.34 -9.06
N THR A 150 -23.52 -11.94 -8.94
CA THR A 150 -24.20 -12.11 -7.65
C THR A 150 -23.48 -13.10 -6.72
N LEU A 151 -22.56 -13.89 -7.27
CA LEU A 151 -21.66 -14.75 -6.49
C LEU A 151 -20.40 -13.95 -6.13
N GLY A 152 -20.23 -13.66 -4.85
CA GLY A 152 -19.19 -12.74 -4.35
C GLY A 152 -17.73 -13.14 -4.64
N ASN A 153 -17.48 -14.37 -5.11
CA ASN A 153 -16.14 -14.89 -5.38
C ASN A 153 -15.80 -14.98 -6.87
N ASP A 154 -16.71 -14.62 -7.78
CA ASP A 154 -16.43 -14.72 -9.20
C ASP A 154 -15.39 -13.66 -9.62
N ALA A 155 -14.44 -14.10 -10.44
CA ALA A 155 -13.46 -13.20 -11.05
C ALA A 155 -14.18 -12.20 -11.97
N CYS A 156 -14.16 -10.94 -11.59
CA CYS A 156 -14.76 -9.83 -12.33
C CYS A 156 -14.01 -8.53 -12.04
N VAL A 157 -14.39 -7.47 -12.77
CA VAL A 157 -13.98 -6.11 -12.45
C VAL A 157 -14.86 -5.61 -11.30
N ARG A 158 -14.22 -5.25 -10.20
CA ARG A 158 -14.86 -4.66 -9.01
C ARG A 158 -14.35 -3.26 -8.80
N THR A 159 -15.18 -2.40 -8.22
CA THR A 159 -14.82 -1.02 -7.89
C THR A 159 -14.70 -0.81 -6.39
N TRP A 160 -13.78 0.04 -5.97
CA TRP A 160 -13.65 0.52 -4.60
C TRP A 160 -13.57 2.05 -4.61
N LEU A 161 -14.53 2.69 -3.95
CA LEU A 161 -14.54 4.15 -3.79
C LEU A 161 -13.63 4.55 -2.64
N GLY A 162 -12.56 5.26 -2.94
CA GLY A 162 -11.64 5.82 -1.95
C GLY A 162 -10.21 5.94 -2.45
N ASP A 163 -9.36 6.45 -1.57
CA ASP A 163 -7.92 6.56 -1.82
C ASP A 163 -7.25 5.18 -1.66
N VAL A 164 -6.30 4.86 -2.53
CA VAL A 164 -5.55 3.60 -2.50
C VAL A 164 -4.82 3.39 -1.16
N THR A 165 -4.39 4.47 -0.49
CA THR A 165 -3.74 4.44 0.82
C THR A 165 -4.68 3.91 1.92
N GLU A 166 -5.99 4.01 1.73
CA GLU A 166 -7.02 3.53 2.65
C GLU A 166 -7.52 2.12 2.30
N LEU A 167 -7.16 1.58 1.13
CA LEU A 167 -7.68 0.30 0.63
C LEU A 167 -7.38 -0.85 1.59
N PRO A 168 -8.37 -1.53 2.22
CA PRO A 168 -8.12 -2.50 3.29
C PRO A 168 -7.22 -3.67 2.88
N SER A 169 -6.35 -4.13 3.78
CA SER A 169 -5.38 -5.20 3.48
C SER A 169 -6.01 -6.52 3.03
N PHE A 170 -7.24 -6.84 3.49
CA PHE A 170 -7.97 -8.04 3.06
C PHE A 170 -8.42 -7.98 1.59
N GLN A 171 -8.32 -6.81 0.95
CA GLN A 171 -8.53 -6.69 -0.49
C GLN A 171 -7.38 -7.31 -1.27
N GLY A 172 -6.20 -7.50 -0.69
CA GLY A 172 -5.11 -8.26 -1.30
C GLY A 172 -5.27 -9.78 -1.10
N PRO A 173 -4.31 -10.58 -1.60
CA PRO A 173 -3.14 -10.14 -2.33
C PRO A 173 -3.36 -10.08 -3.87
N PHE A 174 -2.59 -9.24 -4.55
CA PHE A 174 -2.58 -9.02 -6.00
C PHE A 174 -1.27 -9.53 -6.62
N ASP A 175 -1.35 -9.96 -7.87
CA ASP A 175 -0.19 -10.36 -8.69
C ASP A 175 0.43 -9.14 -9.40
N VAL A 176 -0.36 -8.09 -9.60
CA VAL A 176 0.07 -6.83 -10.22
C VAL A 176 -0.70 -5.66 -9.59
N ALA A 177 -0.02 -4.54 -9.36
CA ALA A 177 -0.64 -3.25 -9.11
C ALA A 177 -0.20 -2.24 -10.18
N VAL A 178 -1.13 -1.42 -10.67
CA VAL A 178 -0.86 -0.41 -11.68
C VAL A 178 -1.32 0.97 -11.21
N PHE A 179 -0.43 1.94 -11.33
CA PHE A 179 -0.70 3.37 -11.21
C PHE A 179 -0.60 3.97 -12.62
N ASN A 180 -1.69 3.90 -13.38
CA ASN A 180 -1.74 4.47 -14.73
C ASN A 180 -2.30 5.90 -14.66
N ALA A 181 -1.51 6.88 -15.11
CA ALA A 181 -1.86 8.29 -15.16
C ALA A 181 -2.33 8.91 -13.82
N VAL A 182 -1.96 8.32 -12.68
CA VAL A 182 -2.36 8.81 -11.34
C VAL A 182 -1.17 9.10 -10.41
N PHE A 183 0.04 8.63 -10.70
CA PHE A 183 1.12 8.65 -9.71
C PHE A 183 1.55 10.05 -9.26
N GLY A 184 1.48 11.05 -10.15
CA GLY A 184 1.70 12.46 -9.80
C GLY A 184 0.54 13.08 -9.01
N ASN A 185 -0.65 12.48 -9.10
CA ASN A 185 -1.88 12.90 -8.44
C ASN A 185 -1.91 12.47 -6.96
N LEU A 186 -1.12 11.46 -6.58
CA LEU A 186 -1.06 10.98 -5.20
C LEU A 186 -0.47 12.07 -4.31
N LEU A 187 -1.11 12.42 -3.19
CA LEU A 187 -0.57 13.41 -2.25
C LEU A 187 0.74 12.93 -1.62
N ASP A 188 0.75 11.67 -1.17
CA ASP A 188 1.92 10.98 -0.61
C ASP A 188 2.24 9.73 -1.45
N GLN A 189 3.16 9.91 -2.41
CA GLN A 189 3.62 8.84 -3.29
C GLN A 189 4.25 7.68 -2.53
N HIS A 190 4.99 7.97 -1.45
CA HIS A 190 5.67 6.96 -0.66
C HIS A 190 4.67 6.09 0.11
N ASN A 191 3.71 6.70 0.80
CA ASN A 191 2.69 5.97 1.54
C ASN A 191 1.77 5.15 0.61
N ALA A 192 1.50 5.63 -0.61
CA ALA A 192 0.78 4.85 -1.62
C ALA A 192 1.56 3.60 -2.06
N LEU A 193 2.87 3.72 -2.27
CA LEU A 193 3.75 2.57 -2.57
C LEU A 193 3.82 1.60 -1.38
N VAL A 194 3.96 2.11 -0.16
CA VAL A 194 3.88 1.34 1.09
C VAL A 194 2.58 0.54 1.15
N ARG A 195 1.43 1.21 0.95
CA ARG A 195 0.12 0.55 1.02
C ARG A 195 -0.01 -0.54 -0.02
N THR A 196 0.45 -0.26 -1.22
CA THR A 196 0.40 -1.21 -2.35
C THR A 196 1.28 -2.43 -2.09
N CYS A 197 2.46 -2.26 -1.48
CA CYS A 197 3.32 -3.39 -1.10
C CYS A 197 2.63 -4.36 -0.13
N PHE A 198 1.73 -3.90 0.75
CA PHE A 198 0.95 -4.79 1.62
C PHE A 198 -0.11 -5.60 0.90
N LEU A 199 -0.51 -5.13 -0.27
CA LEU A 199 -1.53 -5.75 -1.10
C LEU A 199 -0.90 -6.66 -2.15
N LEU A 200 0.42 -6.68 -2.31
CA LEU A 200 1.13 -7.42 -3.34
C LEU A 200 1.72 -8.75 -2.82
N LYS A 201 1.70 -9.80 -3.65
CA LYS A 201 2.40 -11.07 -3.36
C LYS A 201 3.91 -10.93 -3.57
N PRO A 202 4.75 -11.76 -2.94
CA PRO A 202 6.12 -11.97 -3.40
C PRO A 202 6.15 -12.32 -4.90
N GLY A 203 7.13 -11.79 -5.64
CA GLY A 203 7.29 -12.01 -7.08
C GLY A 203 6.38 -11.17 -7.98
N SER A 204 5.44 -10.41 -7.41
CA SER A 204 4.50 -9.55 -8.15
C SER A 204 5.15 -8.31 -8.76
N TYR A 205 4.41 -7.63 -9.62
CA TYR A 205 4.84 -6.39 -10.27
C TYR A 205 4.04 -5.17 -9.82
N LEU A 206 4.71 -4.04 -9.70
CA LEU A 206 4.10 -2.72 -9.55
C LEU A 206 4.48 -1.88 -10.77
N VAL A 207 3.50 -1.30 -11.44
CA VAL A 207 3.70 -0.49 -12.64
C VAL A 207 3.29 0.93 -12.35
N ILE A 208 4.18 1.88 -12.64
CA ILE A 208 3.86 3.31 -12.68
C ILE A 208 3.91 3.71 -14.14
N SER A 209 2.84 4.29 -14.69
CA SER A 209 2.82 4.64 -16.11
C SER A 209 2.05 5.92 -16.38
N HIS A 210 2.40 6.60 -17.47
CA HIS A 210 1.68 7.77 -17.97
C HIS A 210 1.70 7.75 -19.51
N PRO A 211 0.57 7.51 -20.19
CA PRO A 211 0.53 7.29 -21.64
C PRO A 211 0.73 8.57 -22.47
N LEU A 212 0.80 9.74 -21.82
CA LEU A 212 1.12 11.03 -22.47
C LEU A 212 2.53 11.55 -22.12
N GLY A 213 3.31 10.78 -21.34
CA GLY A 213 4.67 11.15 -20.97
C GLY A 213 4.78 12.30 -19.95
N ARG A 214 6.02 12.58 -19.58
CA ARG A 214 6.40 13.61 -18.59
C ARG A 214 6.08 15.05 -19.04
N PRO A 215 6.40 15.49 -20.27
CA PRO A 215 6.09 16.86 -20.72
C PRO A 215 4.60 17.24 -20.60
N TRP A 216 3.69 16.33 -20.98
CA TRP A 216 2.26 16.57 -20.82
C TRP A 216 1.88 16.67 -19.34
N HIS A 217 2.38 15.73 -18.53
CA HIS A 217 2.12 15.68 -17.09
C HIS A 217 2.59 16.96 -16.38
N GLU A 218 3.78 17.46 -16.70
CA GLU A 218 4.31 18.71 -16.15
C GLU A 218 3.48 19.93 -16.54
N GLY A 219 2.98 19.98 -17.79
CA GLY A 219 2.04 21.00 -18.24
C GLY A 219 0.74 20.99 -17.42
N PHE A 220 0.13 19.81 -17.26
CA PHE A 220 -1.09 19.66 -16.47
C PHE A 220 -0.87 20.00 -15.00
N ARG A 221 0.25 19.56 -14.41
CA ARG A 221 0.65 19.91 -13.04
C ARG A 221 0.84 21.41 -12.84
N ALA A 222 1.43 22.12 -13.80
CA ALA A 222 1.62 23.57 -13.69
C ALA A 222 0.27 24.32 -13.63
N GLU A 223 -0.77 23.78 -14.27
CA GLU A 223 -2.13 24.33 -14.25
C GLU A 223 -2.94 23.86 -13.03
N GLN A 224 -2.72 22.62 -12.58
CA GLN A 224 -3.52 21.93 -11.56
C GLN A 224 -2.69 21.44 -10.36
N GLN A 225 -1.80 22.29 -9.83
CA GLN A 225 -0.84 21.91 -8.79
C GLN A 225 -1.50 21.36 -7.52
N GLN A 226 -2.72 21.78 -7.19
CA GLN A 226 -3.47 21.26 -6.04
C GLN A 226 -3.96 19.82 -6.26
N LEU A 227 -4.19 19.40 -7.51
CA LEU A 227 -4.66 18.06 -7.86
C LEU A 227 -3.50 17.11 -8.17
N VAL A 228 -2.43 17.65 -8.76
CA VAL A 228 -1.23 16.91 -9.19
C VAL A 228 0.00 17.55 -8.53
N PRO A 229 0.20 17.31 -7.21
CA PRO A 229 1.27 17.98 -6.47
C PRO A 229 2.66 17.47 -6.87
N ASN A 230 2.76 16.23 -7.36
CA ASN A 230 4.02 15.54 -7.53
C ASN A 230 4.41 15.37 -9.00
N GLU A 231 5.71 15.25 -9.24
CA GLU A 231 6.27 14.93 -10.56
C GLU A 231 6.25 13.42 -10.81
N LEU A 232 6.39 13.02 -12.08
CA LEU A 232 6.76 11.65 -12.40
C LEU A 232 8.22 11.46 -12.00
N PRO A 233 8.59 10.48 -11.17
CA PRO A 233 9.96 10.39 -10.68
C PRO A 233 10.90 9.97 -11.80
N GLN A 234 12.06 10.62 -11.90
CA GLN A 234 13.20 10.09 -12.66
C GLN A 234 13.82 8.90 -11.91
N ARG A 235 14.79 8.20 -12.52
CA ARG A 235 15.42 7.00 -11.95
C ARG A 235 15.86 7.21 -10.51
N GLU A 236 16.66 8.24 -10.25
CA GLU A 236 17.27 8.49 -8.95
C GLU A 236 16.20 8.81 -7.90
N ALA A 237 15.20 9.61 -8.27
CA ALA A 237 14.07 9.93 -7.39
C ALA A 237 13.20 8.70 -7.08
N LEU A 238 12.98 7.83 -8.08
CA LEU A 238 12.22 6.60 -7.90
C LEU A 238 12.98 5.60 -7.02
N GLU A 239 14.28 5.44 -7.24
CA GLU A 239 15.16 4.60 -6.42
C GLU A 239 15.20 5.10 -4.96
N ALA A 240 15.20 6.42 -4.74
CA ALA A 240 15.06 6.99 -3.42
C ALA A 240 13.68 6.71 -2.78
N LEU A 241 12.59 6.88 -3.55
CA LEU A 241 11.21 6.61 -3.11
C LEU A 241 10.98 5.15 -2.70
N ILE A 242 11.67 4.20 -3.32
CA ILE A 242 11.52 2.77 -3.02
C ILE A 242 12.62 2.20 -2.13
N SER A 243 13.58 3.03 -1.69
CA SER A 243 14.78 2.57 -1.00
C SER A 243 14.48 1.79 0.29
N ASP A 244 13.34 2.06 0.91
CA ASP A 244 12.84 1.39 2.11
C ASP A 244 11.70 0.40 1.86
N LEU A 245 11.45 0.05 0.60
CA LEU A 245 10.39 -0.86 0.20
C LEU A 245 10.98 -2.15 -0.37
N PRO A 246 10.24 -3.27 -0.28
CA PRO A 246 10.60 -4.52 -0.93
C PRO A 246 10.32 -4.43 -2.44
N LEU A 247 10.81 -3.39 -3.11
CA LEU A 247 10.63 -3.13 -4.54
C LEU A 247 12.01 -2.97 -5.19
N ARG A 248 12.16 -3.56 -6.37
CA ARG A 248 13.33 -3.36 -7.24
C ARG A 248 12.89 -2.77 -8.56
N LEU A 249 13.59 -1.76 -9.05
CA LEU A 249 13.36 -1.19 -10.37
C LEU A 249 13.94 -2.12 -11.44
N GLU A 250 13.08 -2.82 -12.18
CA GLU A 250 13.45 -3.71 -13.28
C GLU A 250 13.62 -2.95 -14.60
N GLY A 251 12.83 -1.89 -14.80
CA GLY A 251 12.89 -1.10 -16.02
C GLY A 251 12.28 0.29 -15.84
N LEU A 252 12.83 1.27 -16.55
CA LEU A 252 12.30 2.63 -16.63
C LEU A 252 12.41 3.11 -18.07
N THR A 253 11.28 3.52 -18.64
CA THR A 253 11.16 4.18 -19.94
C THR A 253 10.58 5.57 -19.69
N ASP A 254 11.30 6.60 -20.09
CA ASP A 254 10.89 8.01 -19.96
C ASP A 254 11.13 8.68 -21.33
N GLU A 255 10.11 8.60 -22.17
CA GLU A 255 10.04 9.19 -23.52
C GLU A 255 9.14 10.45 -23.44
N ASP A 256 9.30 11.38 -24.39
CA ASP A 256 8.56 12.65 -24.42
C ASP A 256 7.03 12.47 -24.38
N ASP A 257 6.52 11.35 -24.87
CA ASP A 257 5.11 11.05 -25.01
C ASP A 257 4.70 9.73 -24.32
N PHE A 258 5.58 9.16 -23.49
CA PHE A 258 5.33 7.92 -22.77
C PHE A 258 6.25 7.76 -21.55
N TYR A 259 5.66 7.46 -20.38
CA TYR A 259 6.41 7.11 -19.17
C TYR A 259 5.97 5.74 -18.66
N MET A 260 6.92 4.89 -18.29
CA MET A 260 6.65 3.63 -17.61
C MET A 260 7.83 3.19 -16.73
N ALA A 261 7.56 2.95 -15.45
CA ALA A 261 8.45 2.27 -14.53
C ALA A 261 7.87 0.90 -14.17
N LEU A 262 8.68 -0.15 -14.30
CA LEU A 262 8.35 -1.51 -13.90
C LEU A 262 9.15 -1.88 -12.65
N LEU A 263 8.44 -2.11 -11.56
CA LEU A 263 8.98 -2.47 -10.26
C LEU A 263 8.58 -3.90 -9.93
N ARG A 264 9.45 -4.62 -9.23
CA ARG A 264 9.23 -6.01 -8.85
C ARG A 264 9.34 -6.20 -7.35
N VAL A 265 8.35 -6.87 -6.77
CA VAL A 265 8.46 -7.42 -5.42
C VAL A 265 9.31 -8.70 -5.50
N PRO A 266 10.39 -8.84 -4.73
CA PRO A 266 11.20 -10.06 -4.71
C PRO A 266 10.35 -11.32 -4.47
N GLU A 267 10.73 -12.45 -5.10
CA GLU A 267 10.00 -13.75 -5.04
C GLU A 267 9.87 -14.32 -3.62
N GLY A 268 10.72 -13.87 -2.70
CA GLY A 268 10.49 -13.92 -1.27
C GLY A 268 10.93 -12.58 -0.70
N TYR A 269 10.27 -12.10 0.36
CA TYR A 269 10.78 -11.01 1.20
C TYR A 269 12.21 -11.36 1.62
N ALA A 270 13.19 -10.82 0.89
CA ALA A 270 14.46 -11.52 0.70
C ALA A 270 15.27 -11.55 2.00
N HIS A 271 15.36 -12.79 2.49
CA HIS A 271 16.12 -13.33 3.59
C HIS A 271 17.60 -12.88 3.59
N PRO A 272 18.20 -12.59 4.76
CA PRO A 272 19.64 -12.70 4.92
C PRO A 272 20.04 -14.14 4.64
N ALA A 273 21.04 -14.42 3.79
CA ALA A 273 21.50 -15.74 3.27
C ALA A 273 21.18 -17.06 4.04
N ALA A 274 20.98 -17.05 5.35
CA ALA A 274 20.48 -18.14 6.21
C ALA A 274 19.54 -17.63 7.33
N PRO A 275 18.65 -18.47 7.90
CA PRO A 275 17.84 -18.12 9.08
C PRO A 275 18.72 -17.63 10.23
N ILE A 276 18.32 -16.52 10.87
CA ILE A 276 19.11 -15.91 11.95
C ILE A 276 18.58 -16.39 13.29
N TRP A 277 19.38 -17.21 13.97
CA TRP A 277 19.05 -17.73 15.29
C TRP A 277 19.65 -16.84 16.37
N LEU A 278 18.81 -16.25 17.22
CA LEU A 278 19.24 -15.43 18.35
C LEU A 278 18.72 -16.02 19.66
N SER A 279 19.50 -15.83 20.72
CA SER A 279 19.11 -16.22 22.08
C SER A 279 19.67 -15.23 23.08
N GLY A 280 18.86 -14.80 24.05
CA GLY A 280 19.32 -13.90 25.10
C GLY A 280 18.27 -13.67 26.17
N SER A 281 18.69 -13.08 27.29
CA SER A 281 17.76 -12.68 28.35
C SER A 281 17.03 -11.39 27.97
N VAL A 282 15.72 -11.36 28.20
CA VAL A 282 14.90 -10.18 27.91
C VAL A 282 15.23 -9.07 28.89
N THR A 283 15.52 -7.87 28.39
CA THR A 283 15.77 -6.68 29.22
C THR A 283 14.59 -5.72 29.17
N SER A 284 14.51 -4.84 30.18
CA SER A 284 13.54 -3.74 30.20
C SER A 284 13.94 -2.68 29.18
N GLY A 285 13.11 -2.44 28.17
CA GLY A 285 13.26 -1.31 27.26
C GLY A 285 12.66 -0.01 27.81
N PHE A 286 12.52 1.01 26.95
CA PHE A 286 12.01 2.33 27.34
C PHE A 286 10.51 2.37 27.71
N GLY A 287 9.78 1.24 27.64
CA GLY A 287 8.42 1.09 28.18
C GLY A 287 7.32 1.94 27.53
N ARG A 288 7.62 2.70 26.47
CA ARG A 288 6.69 3.67 25.88
C ARG A 288 5.74 3.07 24.83
N GLY A 289 6.13 2.00 24.13
CA GLY A 289 5.32 1.41 23.05
C GLY A 289 4.45 0.21 23.47
N SER A 290 4.96 -0.70 24.30
CA SER A 290 4.38 -2.04 24.52
C SER A 290 2.97 -2.03 25.15
N ARG A 291 2.73 -1.13 26.12
CA ARG A 291 1.40 -1.00 26.75
C ARG A 291 0.31 -0.46 25.83
N GLN A 292 0.69 0.37 24.85
CA GLN A 292 -0.24 0.98 23.89
C GLN A 292 -0.44 0.12 22.63
N LEU A 293 0.58 -0.66 22.24
CA LEU A 293 0.52 -1.64 21.15
C LEU A 293 -0.35 -2.85 21.50
N GLY A 294 -0.47 -3.20 22.79
CA GLY A 294 -1.14 -4.43 23.22
C GLY A 294 -0.39 -5.72 22.85
N VAL A 295 0.83 -5.59 22.30
CA VAL A 295 1.70 -6.69 21.88
C VAL A 295 2.96 -6.65 22.75
N PRO A 296 3.31 -7.73 23.45
CA PRO A 296 4.49 -7.74 24.30
C PRO A 296 5.78 -7.57 23.50
N THR A 297 6.68 -6.73 24.01
CA THR A 297 7.96 -6.40 23.39
C THR A 297 9.10 -6.94 24.25
N ALA A 298 9.96 -7.75 23.66
CA ALA A 298 11.20 -8.21 24.25
C ALA A 298 12.37 -7.39 23.68
N ASN A 299 13.21 -6.84 24.56
CA ASN A 299 14.47 -6.21 24.16
C ASN A 299 15.59 -7.22 24.41
N LEU A 300 16.44 -7.44 23.42
CA LEU A 300 17.64 -8.26 23.56
C LEU A 300 18.87 -7.35 23.46
N PRO A 301 19.84 -7.46 24.39
CA PRO A 301 21.08 -6.70 24.29
C PRO A 301 21.83 -7.14 23.02
N PRO A 302 22.32 -6.20 22.20
CA PRO A 302 23.00 -6.51 20.95
C PRO A 302 24.41 -7.09 21.16
N GLU A 303 25.08 -6.77 22.26
CA GLU A 303 26.51 -7.09 22.46
C GLU A 303 26.76 -8.61 22.45
N PRO A 304 25.96 -9.45 23.12
CA PRO A 304 26.07 -10.91 23.03
C PRO A 304 25.68 -11.49 21.66
N LEU A 305 25.03 -10.69 20.81
CA LEU A 305 24.47 -11.11 19.52
C LEU A 305 25.26 -10.56 18.32
N ALA A 306 26.35 -9.83 18.57
CA ALA A 306 27.07 -9.06 17.55
C ALA A 306 27.51 -9.90 16.34
N ALA A 307 27.91 -11.16 16.54
CA ALA A 307 28.32 -12.04 15.45
C ALA A 307 27.16 -12.44 14.54
N GLN A 308 25.98 -12.73 15.12
CA GLN A 308 24.78 -13.07 14.37
C GLN A 308 24.16 -11.86 13.66
N LEU A 309 24.34 -10.66 14.24
CA LEU A 309 23.81 -9.41 13.69
C LEU A 309 24.73 -8.78 12.64
N ALA A 310 25.99 -9.21 12.56
CA ALA A 310 26.98 -8.64 11.66
C ALA A 310 26.56 -8.76 10.18
N GLY A 311 26.49 -7.62 9.49
CA GLY A 311 26.17 -7.55 8.06
C GLY A 311 24.68 -7.70 7.73
N LEU A 312 23.81 -7.78 8.74
CA LEU A 312 22.37 -7.72 8.53
C LEU A 312 21.92 -6.28 8.27
N PRO A 313 20.98 -6.05 7.33
CA PRO A 313 20.32 -4.76 7.19
C PRO A 313 19.59 -4.35 8.47
N ASP A 314 19.72 -3.08 8.86
CA ASP A 314 18.86 -2.49 9.88
C ASP A 314 17.41 -2.49 9.35
N GLY A 315 16.45 -2.96 10.14
CA GLY A 315 15.05 -3.04 9.75
C GLY A 315 14.24 -4.08 10.49
N VAL A 316 13.03 -4.30 9.97
CA VAL A 316 12.04 -5.22 10.54
C VAL A 316 12.09 -6.55 9.82
N TYR A 317 12.07 -7.61 10.61
CA TYR A 317 12.08 -9.00 10.19
C TYR A 317 10.85 -9.73 10.73
N PHE A 318 10.45 -10.84 10.11
CA PHE A 318 9.47 -11.76 10.68
C PHE A 318 10.13 -13.08 11.09
N GLY A 319 9.53 -13.76 12.07
CA GLY A 319 10.11 -14.97 12.60
C GLY A 319 9.29 -15.64 13.69
N TRP A 320 9.93 -16.58 14.38
CA TRP A 320 9.38 -17.28 15.53
C TRP A 320 10.15 -16.92 16.80
N ALA A 321 9.47 -16.89 17.94
CA ALA A 321 10.05 -16.69 19.25
C ALA A 321 9.48 -17.70 20.25
N GLN A 322 10.29 -18.09 21.22
CA GLN A 322 9.89 -18.95 22.32
C GLN A 322 10.53 -18.46 23.61
N LEU A 323 9.70 -18.30 24.64
CA LEU A 323 10.17 -18.01 25.99
C LEU A 323 10.61 -19.30 26.66
N ASP A 324 11.83 -19.32 27.20
CA ASP A 324 12.40 -20.50 27.85
C ASP A 324 12.17 -20.44 29.36
N VAL A 325 10.94 -20.77 29.76
CA VAL A 325 10.48 -20.74 31.16
C VAL A 325 10.11 -22.14 31.64
N ASP A 326 10.14 -22.32 32.96
CA ASP A 326 9.82 -23.58 33.62
C ASP A 326 8.30 -23.88 33.69
N ASP A 327 7.94 -25.04 34.24
CA ASP A 327 6.55 -25.51 34.33
C ASP A 327 5.65 -24.70 35.26
N SER A 328 6.18 -23.72 35.99
CA SER A 328 5.34 -22.77 36.74
C SER A 328 4.59 -21.82 35.81
N TRP A 329 5.04 -21.65 34.56
CA TRP A 329 4.37 -20.83 33.55
C TRP A 329 3.29 -21.62 32.79
N PRO A 330 2.18 -20.96 32.39
CA PRO A 330 1.16 -21.59 31.57
C PRO A 330 1.73 -22.23 30.31
N GLU A 331 1.18 -23.38 29.90
CA GLU A 331 1.60 -24.08 28.67
C GLU A 331 1.58 -23.16 27.45
N ALA A 332 0.56 -22.29 27.34
CA ALA A 332 0.46 -21.31 26.25
C ALA A 332 1.66 -20.34 26.20
N ASP A 333 2.23 -19.96 27.34
CA ASP A 333 3.38 -19.03 27.41
C ASP A 333 4.69 -19.73 27.03
N ARG A 334 4.74 -21.06 27.12
CA ARG A 334 5.90 -21.90 26.77
C ARG A 334 5.95 -22.30 25.29
N GLN A 335 4.88 -22.04 24.54
CA GLN A 335 4.80 -22.37 23.13
C GLN A 335 5.64 -21.43 22.26
N VAL A 336 5.86 -21.86 21.02
CA VAL A 336 6.48 -21.03 19.97
C VAL A 336 5.43 -20.11 19.40
N HIS A 337 5.76 -18.83 19.32
CA HIS A 337 4.87 -17.76 18.87
C HIS A 337 5.45 -17.02 17.67
N LYS A 338 4.57 -16.53 16.80
CA LYS A 338 4.96 -15.63 15.70
C LYS A 338 5.48 -14.32 16.28
N MET A 339 6.44 -13.70 15.61
CA MET A 339 6.96 -12.39 16.00
C MET A 339 7.33 -11.53 14.80
N VAL A 340 7.44 -10.23 15.05
CA VAL A 340 8.25 -9.32 14.25
C VAL A 340 9.43 -8.84 15.09
N MET A 341 10.58 -8.64 14.47
CA MET A 341 11.81 -8.23 15.13
C MET A 341 12.40 -7.03 14.42
N ASN A 342 12.61 -5.92 15.14
CA ASN A 342 13.37 -4.78 14.66
C ASN A 342 14.85 -4.93 15.06
N ILE A 343 15.75 -4.80 14.10
CA ILE A 343 17.18 -4.57 14.31
C ILE A 343 17.43 -3.12 13.94
N GLY A 344 17.88 -2.30 14.89
CA GLY A 344 17.87 -0.88 14.66
C GLY A 344 18.78 -0.06 15.55
N LYS A 345 18.94 1.22 15.24
CA LYS A 345 19.77 2.12 16.05
C LYS A 345 18.90 3.14 16.75
N ALA A 346 18.58 2.89 18.01
CA ALA A 346 17.84 3.83 18.82
C ALA A 346 18.70 5.08 19.10
N PRO A 347 18.22 6.31 18.82
CA PRO A 347 18.87 7.51 19.34
C PRO A 347 18.69 7.53 20.86
N THR A 348 19.72 7.14 21.62
CA THR A 348 19.74 7.28 23.07
C THR A 348 20.05 8.74 23.44
N PHE A 349 19.15 9.36 24.21
CA PHE A 349 19.39 10.70 24.77
C PHE A 349 20.67 10.67 25.63
N GLY A 350 21.73 11.36 25.17
CA GLY A 350 22.95 11.59 25.94
C GLY A 350 24.16 10.70 25.61
N ASP A 351 24.01 9.69 24.75
CA ASP A 351 25.16 8.93 24.23
C ASP A 351 25.70 9.58 22.94
N ALA A 352 27.03 9.60 22.77
CA ALA A 352 27.69 10.19 21.61
C ALA A 352 27.53 9.35 20.32
N GLU A 353 27.15 8.08 20.43
CA GLU A 353 26.92 7.19 19.29
C GLU A 353 25.62 6.38 19.41
N PRO A 354 24.85 6.21 18.31
CA PRO A 354 23.64 5.40 18.29
C PRO A 354 23.95 3.92 18.62
N LYS A 355 23.27 3.36 19.62
CA LYS A 355 23.41 1.95 20.01
C LYS A 355 22.44 1.08 19.21
N LEU A 356 22.94 -0.05 18.72
CA LEU A 356 22.13 -1.10 18.12
C LEU A 356 21.11 -1.61 19.15
N SER A 357 19.90 -1.94 18.74
CA SER A 357 18.85 -2.54 19.55
C SER A 357 18.20 -3.67 18.75
N VAL A 358 17.81 -4.73 19.47
CA VAL A 358 17.03 -5.83 18.93
C VAL A 358 15.73 -5.89 19.71
N GLU A 359 14.63 -5.55 19.05
CA GLU A 359 13.30 -5.49 19.66
C GLU A 359 12.36 -6.49 18.99
N ALA A 360 11.91 -7.50 19.73
CA ALA A 360 10.96 -8.48 19.23
C ALA A 360 9.54 -8.22 19.77
N HIS A 361 8.58 -8.00 18.88
CA HIS A 361 7.16 -7.97 19.20
C HIS A 361 6.56 -9.36 19.01
N ILE A 362 6.25 -10.02 20.11
CA ILE A 362 5.76 -11.41 20.11
C ILE A 362 4.23 -11.38 20.05
N MET A 363 3.64 -12.11 19.10
CA MET A 363 2.21 -12.12 18.84
C MET A 363 1.43 -13.03 19.80
N HIS A 364 1.74 -12.94 21.09
CA HIS A 364 1.13 -13.69 22.17
C HIS A 364 1.00 -12.81 23.40
N ARG A 365 -0.08 -12.98 24.17
CA ARG A 365 -0.27 -12.28 25.44
C ARG A 365 0.17 -13.20 26.57
N TYR A 366 1.34 -12.91 27.12
CA TYR A 366 1.87 -13.60 28.29
C TYR A 366 1.04 -13.30 29.55
N SER A 367 0.99 -14.29 30.44
CA SER A 367 0.28 -14.19 31.72
C SER A 367 0.99 -13.31 32.76
N ALA A 368 2.29 -13.11 32.60
CA ALA A 368 3.13 -12.29 33.48
C ALA A 368 4.22 -11.54 32.68
N ASP A 369 4.83 -10.55 33.32
CA ASP A 369 6.02 -9.89 32.78
C ASP A 369 7.18 -10.89 32.70
N PHE A 370 7.84 -10.96 31.56
CA PHE A 370 8.90 -11.95 31.28
C PHE A 370 10.30 -11.33 31.21
N TYR A 371 10.50 -10.17 31.84
CA TYR A 371 11.84 -9.58 31.96
C TYR A 371 12.80 -10.52 32.71
N GLY A 372 14.05 -10.55 32.27
CA GLY A 372 15.09 -11.46 32.76
C GLY A 372 14.97 -12.89 32.24
N GLN A 373 13.81 -13.30 31.72
CA GLN A 373 13.63 -14.65 31.20
C GLN A 373 14.42 -14.86 29.90
N PRO A 374 14.95 -16.06 29.65
CA PRO A 374 15.60 -16.36 28.39
C PRO A 374 14.57 -16.42 27.26
N LEU A 375 14.92 -15.81 26.13
CA LEU A 375 14.15 -15.83 24.91
C LEU A 375 15.02 -16.40 23.79
N ARG A 376 14.45 -17.33 23.03
CA ARG A 376 15.05 -17.87 21.80
C ARG A 376 14.19 -17.43 20.63
N LEU A 377 14.82 -17.05 19.53
CA LEU A 377 14.11 -16.62 18.33
C LEU A 377 14.84 -17.00 17.05
N VAL A 378 14.10 -17.06 15.96
CA VAL A 378 14.62 -17.23 14.61
C VAL A 378 13.96 -16.22 13.67
N ALA A 379 14.77 -15.37 13.03
CA ALA A 379 14.31 -14.48 11.98
C ALA A 379 14.47 -15.14 10.61
N LEU A 380 13.38 -15.11 9.82
CA LEU A 380 13.23 -15.88 8.58
C LEU A 380 13.12 -15.01 7.32
N GLY A 381 12.79 -13.73 7.45
CA GLY A 381 12.70 -12.84 6.30
C GLY A 381 12.62 -11.38 6.69
N TYR A 382 13.01 -10.52 5.76
CA TYR A 382 13.08 -9.07 5.94
C TYR A 382 11.81 -8.40 5.39
N ILE A 383 11.14 -7.62 6.22
CA ILE A 383 9.91 -6.90 5.87
C ILE A 383 10.26 -5.56 5.21
N ARG A 384 11.13 -4.75 5.85
CA ARG A 384 11.43 -3.36 5.47
C ARG A 384 12.58 -2.80 6.31
N PRO A 385 13.20 -1.66 5.96
CA PRO A 385 14.16 -0.99 6.83
C PRO A 385 13.46 -0.17 7.91
N GLU A 386 14.28 0.38 8.80
CA GLU A 386 13.84 1.35 9.79
C GLU A 386 13.34 2.64 9.13
N VAL A 387 12.24 3.18 9.64
CA VAL A 387 11.63 4.41 9.18
C VAL A 387 11.38 5.31 10.39
N ARG A 388 11.58 6.61 10.23
CA ARG A 388 11.23 7.60 11.26
C ARG A 388 9.76 7.96 11.14
N PHE A 389 9.04 7.91 12.26
CA PHE A 389 7.62 8.24 12.29
C PHE A 389 7.41 9.65 12.83
N GLY A 390 6.46 10.38 12.23
CA GLY A 390 6.05 11.72 12.65
C GLY A 390 5.19 11.72 13.92
N GLY A 391 4.71 10.56 14.36
CA GLY A 391 3.97 10.42 15.62
C GLY A 391 3.64 8.97 16.02
N LEU A 392 3.09 8.81 17.22
CA LEU A 392 2.76 7.52 17.81
C LEU A 392 1.75 6.71 16.97
N GLN A 393 0.70 7.34 16.43
CA GLN A 393 -0.33 6.64 15.65
C GLN A 393 0.25 6.02 14.38
N GLU A 394 1.16 6.72 13.72
CA GLU A 394 1.85 6.25 12.53
C GLU A 394 2.76 5.04 12.85
N LEU A 395 3.52 5.14 13.94
CA LEU A 395 4.32 4.02 14.47
C LEU A 395 3.43 2.79 14.78
N LEU A 396 2.32 2.98 15.49
CA LEU A 396 1.39 1.89 15.83
C LEU A 396 0.78 1.26 14.57
N GLY A 397 0.36 2.09 13.60
CA GLY A 397 -0.16 1.64 12.32
C GLY A 397 0.87 0.79 11.57
N ARG A 398 2.13 1.24 11.56
CA ARG A 398 3.21 0.52 10.90
C ARG A 398 3.50 -0.83 11.56
N ILE A 399 3.66 -0.87 12.88
CA ILE A 399 3.90 -2.12 13.62
C ILE A 399 2.77 -3.12 13.40
N ASN A 400 1.51 -2.68 13.45
CA ASN A 400 0.36 -3.57 13.17
C ASN A 400 0.40 -4.13 11.76
N THR A 401 0.91 -3.35 10.80
CA THR A 401 1.02 -3.84 9.43
C THR A 401 2.18 -4.82 9.25
N ASP A 402 3.32 -4.57 9.91
CA ASP A 402 4.43 -5.52 9.99
C ASP A 402 3.96 -6.86 10.59
N ILE A 403 3.15 -6.81 11.65
CA ILE A 403 2.51 -7.99 12.26
C ILE A 403 1.60 -8.73 11.26
N GLY A 404 0.81 -7.99 10.48
CA GLY A 404 -0.04 -8.55 9.43
C GLY A 404 0.74 -9.31 8.35
N ILE A 405 1.85 -8.74 7.88
CA ILE A 405 2.78 -9.41 6.94
C ILE A 405 3.31 -10.68 7.58
N ALA A 406 3.90 -10.55 8.77
CA ALA A 406 4.53 -11.66 9.46
C ALA A 406 3.56 -12.83 9.71
N ARG A 407 2.31 -12.55 10.08
CA ARG A 407 1.28 -13.59 10.23
C ARG A 407 1.07 -14.38 8.95
N SER A 408 0.84 -13.67 7.85
CA SER A 408 0.55 -14.25 6.54
C SER A 408 1.73 -15.04 6.00
N GLN A 409 2.96 -14.52 6.17
CA GLN A 409 4.17 -15.23 5.78
C GLN A 409 4.35 -16.49 6.61
N LEU A 410 4.32 -16.40 7.93
CA LEU A 410 4.58 -17.54 8.82
C LEU A 410 3.52 -18.65 8.74
N ASP A 411 2.37 -18.42 8.09
CA ASP A 411 1.41 -19.48 7.78
C ASP A 411 1.82 -20.36 6.59
N LEU A 412 2.76 -19.91 5.73
CA LEU A 412 3.23 -20.70 4.59
C LEU A 412 4.01 -21.96 5.04
N PRO A 413 3.81 -23.12 4.38
CA PRO A 413 4.42 -24.39 4.79
C PRO A 413 5.94 -24.36 4.95
N GLN A 414 6.63 -23.61 4.08
CA GLN A 414 8.09 -23.50 4.09
C GLN A 414 8.68 -22.93 5.39
N TRP A 415 7.89 -22.18 6.17
CA TRP A 415 8.34 -21.53 7.41
C TRP A 415 7.95 -22.30 8.67
N GLN A 416 7.03 -23.25 8.58
CA GLN A 416 6.49 -23.99 9.72
C GLN A 416 7.54 -24.91 10.38
N GLY A 417 8.45 -25.48 9.59
CA GLY A 417 9.52 -26.35 10.11
C GLY A 417 10.45 -25.65 11.11
N PHE A 418 10.64 -24.35 10.98
CA PHE A 418 11.48 -23.57 11.89
C PHE A 418 10.87 -23.41 13.27
N ALA A 419 9.53 -23.36 13.39
CA ALA A 419 8.87 -23.34 14.69
C ALA A 419 9.16 -24.64 15.46
N GLN A 420 9.11 -25.79 14.78
CA GLN A 420 9.42 -27.09 15.38
C GLN A 420 10.89 -27.20 15.79
N GLN A 421 11.81 -26.71 14.95
CA GLN A 421 13.24 -26.66 15.27
C GLN A 421 13.50 -25.78 16.49
N LEU A 422 12.86 -24.61 16.58
CA LEU A 422 12.98 -23.72 17.73
C LEU A 422 12.48 -24.41 19.01
N ALA A 423 11.33 -25.11 18.94
CA ALA A 423 10.81 -25.88 20.07
C ALA A 423 11.76 -27.02 20.50
N ALA A 424 12.33 -27.74 19.54
CA ALA A 424 13.24 -28.87 19.79
C ALA A 424 14.62 -28.45 20.32
N ALA A 425 15.06 -27.22 20.02
CA ALA A 425 16.29 -26.64 20.54
C ALA A 425 16.18 -26.20 22.02
N ALA A 426 15.03 -26.42 22.67
CA ALA A 426 14.89 -26.18 24.10
C ALA A 426 15.84 -27.09 24.89
N PRO A 427 16.55 -26.58 25.91
CA PRO A 427 17.38 -27.42 26.75
C PRO A 427 16.53 -28.57 27.32
N ARG A 428 16.99 -29.82 27.12
CA ARG A 428 16.34 -30.99 27.70
C ARG A 428 16.38 -30.83 29.21
N ARG A 429 15.20 -30.71 29.83
CA ARG A 429 15.05 -30.59 31.28
C ARG A 429 15.57 -31.87 31.93
N SER A 430 16.55 -31.73 32.82
CA SER A 430 17.11 -32.81 33.64
C SER A 430 16.27 -33.08 34.87
#